data_AF-A0A978U6H4-F1
#
_entry.id   AF-A0A978U6H4-F1
#
_cell.length_a   1.000
_cell.length_b   1.000
_cell.length_c   1.000
_cell.angle_alpha   90.00
_cell.angle_beta   90.00
_cell.angle_gamma   90.00
#
_symmetry.space_group_name_H-M   'P 1'
#
loop_
_entity.id
_entity.type
_entity.pdbx_description
1 polymer ?
#
loop_
_entity_poly.entity_id
_entity_poly.type
_entity_poly.pdbx_seq_one_letter_code
_entity_poly.pdbx_strand_id
1 'polypeptide(L)'
;MPQQEVLVPQQEVLVKATARKPTADDVKAQIEAQLQAALETALTSARPEVAEPLYWWNVFGFGPIQPGAGITSISGFNPPLLPNQVIRAGEQAYVASIIVLNPFIIPGGAPPTPCEILQTFALPYEINFQMANLTSWTAAGILTSAGSFVPGGPCFYVNLITLPAQPPGLYEMNITARIFGAGGNPAPPFSGFAKSVRDLDEDLFMATGPQWRIDHPIRYQVYA
;
A
#
# COMPACT_ATOMS: atom_id res chain seq x y z
N MET A 1 0.41 40.19 58.51
CA MET A 1 -0.34 39.41 57.53
C MET A 1 0.33 39.56 56.17
N PRO A 2 0.91 38.48 55.65
CA PRO A 2 0.82 38.19 54.22
C PRO A 2 0.32 36.76 53.98
N GLN A 3 -0.32 36.59 52.82
CA GLN A 3 -1.21 35.50 52.43
C GLN A 3 -0.44 34.21 52.08
N GLN A 4 -0.98 33.09 52.53
CA GLN A 4 -0.50 31.75 52.25
C GLN A 4 -1.11 31.29 50.93
N GLU A 5 -0.31 31.27 49.87
CA GLU A 5 -0.70 30.84 48.53
C GLU A 5 -0.89 29.32 48.54
N VAL A 6 -2.15 28.89 48.47
CA VAL A 6 -2.52 27.47 48.41
C VAL A 6 -2.21 26.97 47.01
N LEU A 7 -1.10 26.25 46.86
CA LEU A 7 -0.83 25.44 45.67
C LEU A 7 -1.89 24.32 45.59
N VAL A 8 -2.87 24.49 44.70
CA VAL A 8 -3.77 23.42 44.29
C VAL A 8 -2.95 22.43 43.43
N PRO A 9 -2.83 21.15 43.81
CA PRO A 9 -2.18 20.19 42.93
C PRO A 9 -3.07 19.99 41.69
N GLN A 10 -2.53 20.33 40.53
CA GLN A 10 -3.14 20.04 39.23
C GLN A 10 -3.21 18.52 39.06
N GLN A 11 -4.33 17.97 39.51
CA GLN A 11 -4.72 16.58 39.32
C GLN A 11 -4.76 16.30 37.82
N GLU A 12 -3.77 15.54 37.35
CA GLU A 12 -3.83 14.54 36.28
C GLU A 12 -5.14 14.55 35.48
N VAL A 13 -5.25 15.50 34.54
CA VAL A 13 -6.11 15.31 33.37
C VAL A 13 -5.27 14.52 32.36
N LEU A 14 -4.87 13.31 32.74
CA LEU A 14 -4.40 12.32 31.81
C LEU A 14 -5.65 11.81 31.09
N VAL A 15 -6.09 12.56 30.09
CA VAL A 15 -7.07 12.07 29.11
C VAL A 15 -6.44 10.82 28.52
N LYS A 16 -6.85 9.64 29.00
CA LYS A 16 -6.73 8.39 28.25
C LYS A 16 -7.56 8.62 27.00
N ALA A 17 -6.95 9.24 25.99
CA ALA A 17 -7.39 9.14 24.63
C ALA A 17 -7.26 7.66 24.30
N THR A 18 -8.36 6.93 24.45
CA THR A 18 -8.48 5.56 23.98
C THR A 18 -8.16 5.63 22.50
N ALA A 19 -6.91 5.32 22.12
CA ALA A 19 -6.46 5.39 20.74
C ALA A 19 -7.42 4.53 19.93
N ARG A 20 -8.21 5.16 19.06
CA ARG A 20 -9.10 4.45 18.14
C ARG A 20 -8.23 3.48 17.36
N LYS A 21 -8.59 2.19 17.37
CA LYS A 21 -7.92 1.20 16.52
C LYS A 21 -8.05 1.69 15.07
N PRO A 22 -6.94 1.80 14.33
CA PRO A 22 -6.98 2.30 12.97
C PRO A 22 -7.77 1.32 12.11
N THR A 23 -8.63 1.89 11.30
CA THR A 23 -9.50 1.19 10.36
C THR A 23 -8.81 1.03 9.01
N ALA A 24 -9.38 0.19 8.14
CA ALA A 24 -8.91 0.03 6.77
C ALA A 24 -8.89 1.38 6.01
N ASP A 25 -9.87 2.25 6.26
CA ASP A 25 -9.93 3.58 5.65
C ASP A 25 -8.78 4.49 6.12
N ASP A 26 -8.38 4.39 7.40
CA ASP A 26 -7.26 5.15 7.94
C ASP A 26 -5.93 4.72 7.28
N VAL A 27 -5.75 3.41 7.07
CA VAL A 27 -4.60 2.84 6.35
C VAL A 27 -4.56 3.34 4.91
N LYS A 28 -5.70 3.27 4.23
CA LYS A 28 -5.81 3.70 2.84
C LYS A 28 -5.47 5.19 2.71
N ALA A 29 -6.06 6.05 3.54
CA ALA A 29 -5.83 7.49 3.51
C ALA A 29 -4.34 7.85 3.72
N GLN A 30 -3.65 7.14 4.61
CA GLN A 30 -2.24 7.38 4.88
C GLN A 30 -1.32 6.96 3.72
N ILE A 31 -1.64 5.85 3.05
CA ILE A 31 -0.94 5.41 1.85
C ILE A 31 -1.17 6.41 0.71
N GLU A 32 -2.41 6.86 0.53
CA GLU A 32 -2.77 7.87 -0.48
C GLU A 32 -2.01 9.19 -0.25
N ALA A 33 -1.91 9.66 1.01
CA ALA A 33 -1.16 10.87 1.33
C ALA A 33 0.34 10.75 1.02
N GLN A 34 0.96 9.61 1.33
CA GLN A 34 2.38 9.36 0.99
C GLN A 34 2.61 9.30 -0.52
N LEU A 35 1.71 8.64 -1.25
CA LEU A 35 1.79 8.57 -2.71
C LEU A 35 1.63 9.93 -3.36
N GLN A 36 0.68 10.74 -2.88
CA GLN A 36 0.46 12.08 -3.38
C GLN A 36 1.73 12.94 -3.20
N ALA A 37 2.34 12.91 -2.01
CA ALA A 37 3.59 13.63 -1.75
C ALA A 37 4.76 13.12 -2.63
N ALA A 38 4.85 11.80 -2.84
CA ALA A 38 5.84 11.21 -3.73
C ALA A 38 5.60 11.58 -5.20
N LEU A 39 4.33 11.65 -5.63
CA LEU A 39 3.95 12.06 -6.97
C LEU A 39 4.29 13.53 -7.22
N GLU A 40 3.96 14.43 -6.29
CA GLU A 40 4.32 15.86 -6.39
C GLU A 40 5.83 16.07 -6.47
N THR A 41 6.58 15.33 -5.66
CA THR A 41 8.06 15.31 -5.73
C THR A 41 8.55 14.76 -7.07
N ALA A 42 7.90 13.73 -7.61
CA ALA A 42 8.27 13.14 -8.90
C ALA A 42 7.93 14.06 -10.08
N LEU A 43 6.80 14.78 -10.03
CA LEU A 43 6.40 15.75 -11.05
C LEU A 43 7.33 16.96 -11.12
N THR A 44 7.95 17.34 -10.00
CA THR A 44 8.91 18.45 -9.93
C THR A 44 10.35 18.03 -10.25
N SER A 45 10.63 16.73 -10.29
CA SER A 45 11.96 16.19 -10.57
C SER A 45 12.11 15.86 -12.06
N ALA A 46 13.00 16.57 -12.76
CA ALA A 46 13.34 16.25 -14.15
C ALA A 46 14.00 14.87 -14.23
N ARG A 47 13.39 13.91 -14.95
CA ARG A 47 13.98 12.61 -15.23
C ARG A 47 14.51 12.57 -16.67
N PRO A 48 15.71 12.01 -16.92
CA PRO A 48 16.19 11.79 -18.27
C PRO A 48 15.23 10.83 -18.99
N GLU A 49 14.86 11.20 -20.21
CA GLU A 49 13.97 10.43 -21.06
C GLU A 49 14.66 9.12 -21.46
N VAL A 50 14.14 7.98 -20.97
CA VAL A 50 14.62 6.65 -21.34
C VAL A 50 13.65 6.06 -22.38
N ALA A 51 14.18 5.74 -23.56
CA ALA A 51 13.44 5.26 -24.73
C ALA A 51 13.14 3.75 -24.66
N GLU A 52 12.36 3.31 -23.68
CA GLU A 52 11.75 1.97 -23.67
C GLU A 52 10.21 2.08 -23.69
N PRO A 53 9.49 1.37 -24.57
CA PRO A 53 8.04 1.52 -24.76
C PRO A 53 7.21 0.79 -23.68
N LEU A 54 7.61 0.86 -22.40
CA LEU A 54 7.17 -0.06 -21.32
C LEU A 54 6.40 0.59 -20.16
N TYR A 55 6.04 1.88 -20.24
CA TYR A 55 5.62 2.65 -19.06
C TYR A 55 4.23 3.28 -19.18
N TRP A 56 3.19 2.51 -19.49
CA TRP A 56 1.82 3.08 -19.41
C TRP A 56 1.27 3.03 -17.99
N TRP A 57 1.61 1.98 -17.24
CA TRP A 57 1.16 1.77 -15.89
C TRP A 57 2.10 0.81 -15.16
N ASN A 58 2.03 0.78 -13.83
CA ASN A 58 2.72 -0.20 -12.98
C ASN A 58 1.85 -0.55 -11.78
N VAL A 59 2.12 -1.69 -11.14
CA VAL A 59 1.48 -2.10 -9.89
C VAL A 59 2.53 -2.38 -8.83
N PHE A 60 2.28 -1.90 -7.61
CA PHE A 60 3.16 -2.06 -6.45
C PHE A 60 2.43 -2.77 -5.31
N GLY A 61 3.18 -3.55 -4.52
CA GLY A 61 2.68 -4.22 -3.32
C GLY A 61 3.18 -3.56 -2.04
N PHE A 62 2.33 -3.52 -1.01
CA PHE A 62 2.64 -2.91 0.27
C PHE A 62 2.05 -3.75 1.41
N GLY A 63 2.87 -4.05 2.42
CA GLY A 63 2.45 -4.75 3.64
C GLY A 63 3.14 -6.10 3.84
N PRO A 64 2.66 -6.92 4.82
CA PRO A 64 1.45 -6.70 5.59
C PRO A 64 1.52 -5.53 6.58
N ILE A 65 0.35 -4.96 6.87
CA ILE A 65 0.20 -3.82 7.80
C ILE A 65 -0.77 -4.25 8.90
N GLN A 66 -0.35 -4.20 10.16
CA GLN A 66 -1.22 -4.50 11.30
C GLN A 66 -1.70 -3.22 12.01
N PRO A 67 -3.00 -3.13 12.38
CA PRO A 67 -3.50 -2.08 13.25
C PRO A 67 -3.03 -2.34 14.69
N GLY A 68 -1.98 -1.65 15.14
CA GLY A 68 -1.37 -1.76 16.46
C GLY A 68 -1.35 -0.43 17.22
N ALA A 69 -1.92 -0.42 18.42
CA ALA A 69 -1.75 0.69 19.35
C ALA A 69 -0.38 0.57 20.03
N GLY A 70 0.59 1.36 19.54
CA GLY A 70 1.87 1.57 20.23
C GLY A 70 2.99 0.65 19.78
N ILE A 71 3.85 1.17 18.91
CA ILE A 71 5.32 1.15 18.94
C ILE A 71 5.77 2.13 17.84
N THR A 72 6.98 2.65 17.98
CA THR A 72 7.61 3.83 17.35
C THR A 72 7.24 4.14 15.89
N SER A 73 7.06 5.43 15.61
CA SER A 73 6.94 6.00 14.27
C SER A 73 8.07 5.54 13.37
N ILE A 74 7.73 4.82 12.31
CA ILE A 74 8.66 4.55 11.20
C ILE A 74 8.49 5.70 10.20
N SER A 75 9.57 6.13 9.54
CA SER A 75 9.50 7.20 8.54
C SER A 75 8.42 6.90 7.48
N GLY A 76 7.36 7.70 7.46
CA GLY A 76 6.19 7.52 6.60
C GLY A 76 4.99 6.80 7.24
N PHE A 77 5.16 6.08 8.35
CA PHE A 77 4.08 5.40 9.06
C PHE A 77 3.90 5.94 10.50
N ASN A 78 2.92 6.84 10.68
CA ASN A 78 2.46 7.26 11.99
C ASN A 78 1.65 6.13 12.67
N PRO A 79 1.79 5.96 14.01
CA PRO A 79 0.91 5.10 14.78
C PRO A 79 -0.56 5.42 14.46
N PRO A 80 -1.42 4.39 14.30
CA PRO A 80 -1.32 3.09 14.94
C PRO A 80 -1.10 1.93 13.95
N LEU A 81 -0.32 2.15 12.89
CA LEU A 81 -0.02 1.10 11.90
C LEU A 81 1.41 0.62 12.06
N LEU A 82 1.56 -0.63 12.52
CA LEU A 82 2.85 -1.29 12.66
C LEU A 82 3.06 -2.19 11.43
N PRO A 83 4.12 -1.99 10.65
CA PRO A 83 4.55 -3.02 9.73
C PRO A 83 5.08 -4.20 10.53
N ASN A 84 4.52 -5.36 10.25
CA ASN A 84 4.95 -6.60 10.85
C ASN A 84 4.79 -7.70 9.80
N GLN A 85 5.89 -8.34 9.42
CA GLN A 85 5.85 -9.62 8.71
C GLN A 85 5.38 -10.77 9.62
N VAL A 86 5.24 -10.55 10.93
CA VAL A 86 4.78 -11.56 11.89
C VAL A 86 3.41 -11.19 12.43
N ILE A 87 2.40 -11.99 12.11
CA ILE A 87 0.99 -11.77 12.44
C ILE A 87 0.55 -12.83 13.44
N ARG A 88 -0.09 -12.44 14.54
CA ARG A 88 -0.69 -13.42 15.45
C ARG A 88 -1.96 -14.00 14.86
N ALA A 89 -2.18 -15.30 15.01
CA ALA A 89 -3.39 -15.98 14.55
C ALA A 89 -4.64 -15.30 15.15
N GLY A 90 -5.56 -14.90 14.28
CA GLY A 90 -6.78 -14.18 14.64
C GLY A 90 -6.65 -12.66 14.72
N GLU A 91 -5.45 -12.08 14.54
CA GLU A 91 -5.29 -10.65 14.37
C GLU A 91 -5.60 -10.20 12.94
N GLN A 92 -6.13 -8.98 12.80
CA GLN A 92 -6.35 -8.38 11.50
C GLN A 92 -5.05 -7.84 10.94
N ALA A 93 -4.84 -8.05 9.64
CA ALA A 93 -3.75 -7.47 8.89
C ALA A 93 -4.28 -7.04 7.52
N TYR A 94 -3.64 -6.05 6.93
CA TYR A 94 -4.02 -5.48 5.64
C TYR A 94 -2.87 -5.58 4.66
N VAL A 95 -3.21 -5.75 3.38
CA VAL A 95 -2.26 -5.62 2.27
C VAL A 95 -2.82 -4.63 1.28
N ALA A 96 -1.98 -3.68 0.87
CA ALA A 96 -2.31 -2.70 -0.13
C ALA A 96 -1.65 -3.05 -1.46
N SER A 97 -2.38 -2.79 -2.54
CA SER A 97 -1.85 -2.73 -3.90
C SER A 97 -2.07 -1.33 -4.44
N ILE A 98 -1.11 -0.84 -5.21
CA ILE A 98 -1.15 0.51 -5.76
C ILE A 98 -0.93 0.39 -7.25
N ILE A 99 -1.96 0.74 -8.03
CA ILE A 99 -1.83 0.92 -9.47
C ILE A 99 -1.40 2.36 -9.70
N VAL A 100 -0.30 2.56 -10.42
CA VAL A 100 0.18 3.88 -10.86
C VAL A 100 0.07 3.94 -12.38
N LEU A 101 -0.61 4.96 -12.88
CA LEU A 101 -0.68 5.31 -14.29
C LEU A 101 0.42 6.33 -14.58
N ASN A 102 1.12 6.20 -15.70
CA ASN A 102 2.23 7.09 -16.00
C ASN A 102 1.72 8.53 -16.28
N PRO A 103 2.08 9.52 -15.45
CA PRO A 103 1.64 10.91 -15.62
C PRO A 103 2.52 11.70 -16.60
N PHE A 104 3.61 11.09 -17.12
CA PHE A 104 4.57 11.77 -17.98
C PHE A 104 4.27 11.53 -19.46
N ILE A 105 4.58 12.53 -20.29
CA ILE A 105 4.56 12.37 -21.74
C ILE A 105 5.63 11.34 -22.11
N ILE A 106 5.24 10.30 -22.84
CA ILE A 106 6.18 9.31 -23.36
C ILE A 106 6.99 9.92 -24.52
N PRO A 107 8.29 9.56 -24.69
CA PRO A 107 9.13 10.13 -25.75
C PRO A 107 8.49 10.01 -27.14
N GLY A 108 8.40 11.14 -27.87
CA GLY A 108 7.73 11.21 -29.17
C GLY A 108 6.20 11.37 -29.11
N GLY A 109 5.61 11.44 -27.91
CA GLY A 109 4.19 11.73 -27.71
C GLY A 109 3.89 13.23 -27.63
N ALA A 110 2.70 13.62 -28.06
CA ALA A 110 2.05 14.86 -27.66
C ALA A 110 1.01 14.53 -26.57
N PRO A 111 0.57 15.49 -25.74
CA PRO A 111 -0.60 15.28 -24.89
C PRO A 111 -1.76 14.70 -25.70
N PRO A 112 -2.55 13.76 -25.13
CA PRO A 112 -2.61 13.38 -23.71
C PRO A 112 -1.55 12.35 -23.24
N THR A 113 -1.23 12.37 -21.95
CA THR A 113 -0.38 11.41 -21.23
C THR A 113 -1.04 10.02 -21.10
N PRO A 114 -0.30 8.93 -20.86
CA PRO A 114 -0.89 7.62 -20.63
C PRO A 114 -1.94 7.60 -19.51
N CYS A 115 -1.69 8.34 -18.41
CA CYS A 115 -2.67 8.51 -17.34
C CYS A 115 -3.99 9.11 -17.85
N GLU A 116 -3.93 10.21 -18.60
CA GLU A 116 -5.11 10.86 -19.18
C GLU A 116 -5.84 9.93 -20.15
N ILE A 117 -5.12 9.19 -20.99
CA ILE A 117 -5.71 8.24 -21.94
C ILE A 117 -6.46 7.12 -21.21
N LEU A 118 -5.83 6.48 -20.23
CA LEU A 118 -6.44 5.36 -19.50
C LEU A 118 -7.63 5.79 -18.64
N GLN A 119 -7.61 7.01 -18.11
CA GLN A 119 -8.72 7.58 -17.35
C GLN A 119 -9.89 8.03 -18.24
N THR A 120 -9.63 8.54 -19.45
CA THR A 120 -10.66 9.08 -20.35
C THR A 120 -11.79 8.09 -20.61
N PHE A 121 -11.45 6.80 -20.72
CA PHE A 121 -12.41 5.74 -21.02
C PHE A 121 -12.99 5.05 -19.79
N ALA A 122 -12.71 5.56 -18.58
CA ALA A 122 -13.14 4.98 -17.30
C ALA A 122 -12.91 3.46 -17.23
N LEU A 123 -11.72 3.00 -17.66
CA LEU A 123 -11.46 1.58 -17.88
C LEU A 123 -11.59 0.80 -16.55
N PRO A 124 -12.25 -0.38 -16.56
CA PRO A 124 -12.29 -1.23 -15.38
C PRO A 124 -10.93 -1.90 -15.15
N TYR A 125 -10.61 -2.20 -13.90
CA TYR A 125 -9.43 -2.96 -13.51
C TYR A 125 -9.77 -4.00 -12.43
N GLU A 126 -8.97 -5.05 -12.38
CA GLU A 126 -9.02 -6.11 -11.37
C GLU A 126 -7.62 -6.39 -10.84
N ILE A 127 -7.54 -6.67 -9.54
CA ILE A 127 -6.33 -7.03 -8.82
C ILE A 127 -6.60 -8.32 -8.06
N ASN A 128 -5.75 -9.32 -8.27
CA ASN A 128 -5.81 -10.60 -7.59
C ASN A 128 -4.59 -10.77 -6.67
N PHE A 129 -4.88 -11.06 -5.40
CA PHE A 129 -3.93 -11.36 -4.35
C PHE A 129 -3.90 -12.87 -4.17
N GLN A 130 -2.91 -13.51 -4.77
CA GLN A 130 -2.75 -14.97 -4.78
C GLN A 130 -1.89 -15.38 -3.61
N MET A 131 -2.43 -16.17 -2.67
CA MET A 131 -1.73 -16.58 -1.47
C MET A 131 -1.36 -18.06 -1.51
N ALA A 132 -0.17 -18.39 -1.02
CA ALA A 132 0.30 -19.75 -0.82
C ALA A 132 0.79 -19.93 0.61
N ASN A 133 0.50 -21.10 1.20
CA ASN A 133 1.08 -21.54 2.46
C ASN A 133 2.34 -22.34 2.14
N LEU A 134 3.49 -21.78 2.52
CA LEU A 134 4.81 -22.38 2.30
C LEU A 134 5.16 -23.46 3.34
N THR A 135 4.46 -23.52 4.47
CA THR A 135 4.62 -24.60 5.45
C THR A 135 4.05 -25.91 4.92
N SER A 136 2.88 -25.86 4.27
CA SER A 136 2.23 -27.02 3.66
C SER A 136 2.45 -27.16 2.16
N TRP A 137 3.08 -26.17 1.51
CA TRP A 137 3.23 -26.08 0.06
C TRP A 137 1.89 -26.15 -0.71
N THR A 138 0.85 -25.52 -0.16
CA THR A 138 -0.51 -25.52 -0.74
C THR A 138 -0.99 -24.10 -1.02
N ALA A 139 -1.93 -23.94 -1.95
CA ALA A 139 -2.63 -22.68 -2.14
C ALA A 139 -3.41 -22.30 -0.86
N ALA A 140 -3.34 -21.04 -0.46
CA ALA A 140 -4.04 -20.48 0.71
C ALA A 140 -5.26 -19.61 0.32
N GLY A 141 -5.56 -19.53 -0.98
CA GLY A 141 -6.70 -18.81 -1.53
C GLY A 141 -6.30 -17.64 -2.43
N ILE A 142 -7.31 -17.03 -3.05
CA ILE A 142 -7.17 -15.82 -3.87
C ILE A 142 -8.18 -14.80 -3.35
N LEU A 143 -7.73 -13.58 -3.13
CA LEU A 143 -8.61 -12.44 -2.85
C LEU A 143 -8.60 -11.51 -4.06
N THR A 144 -9.75 -10.93 -4.39
CA THR A 144 -9.89 -10.07 -5.56
C THR A 144 -10.38 -8.69 -5.14
N SER A 145 -9.80 -7.66 -5.73
CA SER A 145 -10.28 -6.28 -5.64
C SER A 145 -10.48 -5.74 -7.05
N ALA A 146 -11.56 -5.01 -7.28
CA ALA A 146 -11.87 -4.45 -8.59
C ALA A 146 -12.31 -3.00 -8.43
N GLY A 147 -12.10 -2.24 -9.50
CA GLY A 147 -12.49 -0.84 -9.57
C GLY A 147 -12.54 -0.34 -11.00
N SER A 148 -12.66 0.97 -11.15
CA SER A 148 -12.60 1.63 -12.46
C SER A 148 -11.84 2.93 -12.32
N PHE A 149 -11.09 3.29 -13.37
CA PHE A 149 -10.46 4.59 -13.41
C PHE A 149 -11.51 5.69 -13.53
N VAL A 150 -11.22 6.83 -12.91
CA VAL A 150 -12.12 8.00 -12.92
C VAL A 150 -11.62 8.98 -13.98
N PRO A 151 -12.46 9.39 -14.94
CA PRO A 151 -12.08 10.44 -15.90
C PRO A 151 -11.66 11.73 -15.19
N GLY A 152 -10.47 12.24 -15.50
CA GLY A 152 -9.88 13.40 -14.82
C GLY A 152 -9.49 13.15 -13.35
N GLY A 153 -9.39 11.88 -12.94
CA GLY A 153 -9.05 11.47 -11.59
C GLY A 153 -7.54 11.44 -11.31
N PRO A 154 -7.13 10.82 -10.19
CA PRO A 154 -5.72 10.69 -9.82
C PRO A 154 -5.00 9.67 -10.71
N CYS A 155 -3.69 9.89 -10.94
CA CYS A 155 -2.83 8.92 -11.67
C CYS A 155 -2.41 7.72 -10.80
N PHE A 156 -2.98 7.54 -9.62
CA PHE A 156 -2.77 6.35 -8.79
C PHE A 156 -4.07 5.91 -8.12
N TYR A 157 -4.18 4.61 -7.88
CA TYR A 157 -5.34 3.97 -7.27
C TYR A 157 -4.88 2.96 -6.22
N VAL A 158 -5.33 3.16 -4.97
CA VAL A 158 -4.98 2.30 -3.83
C VAL A 158 -6.12 1.33 -3.56
N ASN A 159 -5.81 0.03 -3.60
CA ASN A 159 -6.75 -1.04 -3.28
C ASN A 159 -6.22 -1.81 -2.07
N LEU A 160 -6.98 -1.78 -0.98
CA LEU A 160 -6.64 -2.41 0.28
C LEU A 160 -7.50 -3.66 0.48
N ILE A 161 -6.87 -4.76 0.87
CA ILE A 161 -7.57 -5.99 1.28
C ILE A 161 -7.29 -6.28 2.75
N THR A 162 -8.30 -6.81 3.44
CA THR A 162 -8.13 -7.40 4.77
C THR A 162 -7.76 -8.86 4.60
N LEU A 163 -6.68 -9.29 5.25
CA LEU A 163 -6.30 -10.69 5.28
C LEU A 163 -7.29 -11.48 6.14
N PRO A 164 -7.82 -12.61 5.63
CA PRO A 164 -8.63 -13.51 6.43
C PRO A 164 -7.76 -14.11 7.55
N ALA A 165 -8.39 -14.53 8.64
CA ALA A 165 -7.68 -15.26 9.69
C ALA A 165 -7.12 -16.56 9.10
N GLN A 166 -5.80 -16.73 9.18
CA GLN A 166 -5.08 -17.89 8.67
C GLN A 166 -4.56 -18.75 9.83
N PRO A 167 -4.41 -20.08 9.66
CA PRO A 167 -3.74 -20.92 10.64
C PRO A 167 -2.24 -20.58 10.71
N PRO A 168 -1.55 -20.92 11.82
CA PRO A 168 -0.12 -20.73 11.94
C PRO A 168 0.66 -21.37 10.79
N GLY A 169 1.64 -20.64 10.25
CA GLY A 169 2.43 -21.06 9.09
C GLY A 169 3.12 -19.89 8.40
N LEU A 170 3.96 -20.19 7.42
CA LEU A 170 4.60 -19.21 6.56
C LEU A 170 3.78 -19.03 5.29
N TYR A 171 3.50 -17.78 4.92
CA TYR A 171 2.70 -17.44 3.75
C TYR A 171 3.47 -16.54 2.79
N GLU A 172 3.17 -16.71 1.51
CA GLU A 172 3.65 -15.87 0.44
C GLU A 172 2.47 -15.40 -0.41
N MET A 173 2.52 -14.15 -0.87
CA MET A 173 1.47 -13.52 -1.65
C MET A 173 2.03 -12.80 -2.86
N ASN A 174 1.46 -13.14 -4.01
CA ASN A 174 1.71 -12.48 -5.28
C ASN A 174 0.51 -11.59 -5.65
N ILE A 175 0.80 -10.38 -6.14
CA ILE A 175 -0.22 -9.45 -6.60
C ILE A 175 -0.16 -9.40 -8.12
N THR A 176 -1.28 -9.71 -8.76
CA THR A 176 -1.45 -9.59 -10.21
C THR A 176 -2.55 -8.58 -10.49
N ALA A 177 -2.41 -7.82 -11.56
CA ALA A 177 -3.37 -6.80 -11.96
C ALA A 177 -3.66 -6.87 -13.46
N ARG A 178 -4.89 -6.52 -13.82
CA ARG A 178 -5.35 -6.45 -15.20
C ARG A 178 -6.25 -5.25 -15.38
N ILE A 179 -6.06 -4.52 -16.48
CA ILE A 179 -6.94 -3.46 -16.94
C ILE A 179 -7.70 -4.01 -18.15
N PHE A 180 -9.01 -3.76 -18.17
CA PHE A 180 -9.90 -4.21 -19.23
C PHE A 180 -10.10 -3.08 -20.25
N GLY A 181 -10.43 -3.46 -21.48
CA GLY A 181 -10.89 -2.49 -22.47
C GLY A 181 -12.27 -1.94 -22.12
N ALA A 182 -12.70 -0.87 -22.80
CA ALA A 182 -13.99 -0.23 -22.58
C ALA A 182 -15.21 -1.16 -22.74
N GLY A 183 -15.07 -2.23 -23.54
CA GLY A 183 -16.11 -3.26 -23.68
C GLY A 183 -16.07 -4.37 -22.62
N GLY A 184 -15.27 -4.23 -21.56
CA GLY A 184 -15.09 -5.26 -20.52
C GLY A 184 -14.22 -6.45 -20.95
N ASN A 185 -13.75 -6.47 -22.20
CA ASN A 185 -12.87 -7.52 -22.69
C ASN A 185 -11.45 -7.35 -22.15
N PRO A 186 -10.73 -8.44 -21.83
CA PRO A 186 -9.33 -8.38 -21.47
C PRO A 186 -8.54 -7.65 -22.56
N ALA A 187 -7.73 -6.67 -22.17
CA ALA A 187 -6.79 -6.01 -23.06
C ALA A 187 -5.38 -6.58 -22.80
N PRO A 188 -4.86 -7.48 -23.66
CA PRO A 188 -3.59 -8.18 -23.43
C PRO A 188 -2.37 -7.29 -23.05
N PRO A 189 -2.19 -6.06 -23.58
CA PRO A 189 -1.07 -5.22 -23.16
C PRO A 189 -1.19 -4.65 -21.74
N PHE A 190 -2.36 -4.79 -21.09
CA PHE A 190 -2.62 -4.29 -19.75
C PHE A 190 -2.87 -5.41 -18.75
N SER A 191 -1.96 -6.39 -18.70
CA SER A 191 -1.89 -7.38 -17.63
C SER A 191 -0.47 -7.39 -17.07
N GLY A 192 -0.34 -7.43 -15.74
CA GLY A 192 0.96 -7.34 -15.06
C GLY A 192 0.93 -7.89 -13.65
N PHE A 193 2.06 -7.83 -12.97
CA PHE A 193 2.22 -8.26 -11.58
C PHE A 193 3.11 -7.27 -10.82
N ALA A 194 2.99 -7.26 -9.49
CA ALA A 194 3.76 -6.38 -8.64
C ALA A 194 5.22 -6.82 -8.59
N LYS A 195 6.06 -6.19 -9.39
CA LYS A 195 7.52 -6.40 -9.37
C LYS A 195 8.18 -5.75 -8.17
N SER A 196 7.60 -4.67 -7.65
CA SER A 196 8.18 -3.90 -6.55
C SER A 196 7.24 -3.94 -5.36
N VAL A 197 7.75 -4.51 -4.27
CA VAL A 197 7.07 -4.60 -2.99
C VAL A 197 7.83 -3.77 -1.99
N ARG A 198 7.12 -2.87 -1.29
CA ARG A 198 7.73 -2.10 -0.21
C ARG A 198 7.72 -2.95 1.06
N ASP A 199 8.91 -3.37 1.46
CA ASP A 199 9.13 -3.93 2.78
C ASP A 199 9.19 -2.79 3.79
N LEU A 200 8.49 -2.96 4.89
CA LEU A 200 8.30 -1.94 5.90
C LEU A 200 9.02 -2.30 7.22
N ASP A 201 9.52 -3.53 7.34
CA ASP A 201 10.24 -3.99 8.53
C ASP A 201 11.69 -3.46 8.52
N GLU A 202 12.20 -3.13 9.70
CA GLU A 202 13.59 -2.71 9.90
C GLU A 202 14.49 -3.94 10.14
N ASP A 203 15.71 -3.92 9.60
CA ASP A 203 16.71 -4.95 9.85
C ASP A 203 17.50 -4.62 11.13
N LEU A 204 17.83 -5.65 11.92
CA LEU A 204 18.56 -5.52 13.19
C LEU A 204 20.01 -5.06 12.99
N PHE A 205 20.65 -5.45 11.87
CA PHE A 205 22.07 -5.20 11.62
C PHE A 205 22.31 -4.26 10.45
N MET A 206 21.32 -4.10 9.58
CA MET A 206 21.36 -3.15 8.48
C MET A 206 20.42 -2.01 8.84
N ALA A 207 20.92 -0.77 8.90
CA ALA A 207 20.07 0.42 9.06
C ALA A 207 19.26 0.71 7.78
N THR A 208 18.79 -0.33 7.11
CA THR A 208 17.84 -0.28 6.02
C THR A 208 16.47 -0.27 6.66
N GLY A 209 15.90 0.93 6.81
CA GLY A 209 14.48 1.10 7.08
C GLY A 209 13.62 0.63 5.90
N PRO A 210 12.37 1.09 5.78
CA PRO A 210 11.46 0.66 4.72
C PRO A 210 12.11 0.74 3.33
N GLN A 211 12.22 -0.39 2.64
CA GLN A 211 12.94 -0.51 1.38
C GLN A 211 12.10 -1.16 0.29
N TRP A 212 12.39 -0.79 -0.95
CA TRP A 212 11.78 -1.41 -2.11
C TRP A 212 12.52 -2.69 -2.46
N ARG A 213 11.82 -3.82 -2.37
CA ARG A 213 12.31 -5.11 -2.86
C ARG A 213 11.78 -5.34 -4.27
N ILE A 214 12.69 -5.70 -5.19
CA ILE A 214 12.38 -5.95 -6.60
C ILE A 214 12.34 -7.47 -6.83
N ASP A 215 11.34 -7.93 -7.57
CA ASP A 215 11.08 -9.34 -7.89
C ASP A 215 10.91 -10.23 -6.64
N HIS A 216 10.40 -9.64 -5.55
CA HIS A 216 10.07 -10.35 -4.33
C HIS A 216 8.56 -10.30 -4.04
N PRO A 217 7.94 -11.45 -3.72
CA PRO A 217 6.57 -11.48 -3.23
C PRO A 217 6.46 -10.96 -1.80
N ILE A 218 5.24 -10.64 -1.37
CA ILE A 218 4.97 -10.32 0.03
C ILE A 218 5.05 -11.61 0.83
N ARG A 219 5.87 -11.64 1.88
CA ARG A 219 6.02 -12.80 2.78
C ARG A 219 5.66 -12.42 4.20
N TYR A 220 5.00 -13.33 4.89
CA TYR A 220 4.63 -13.14 6.29
C TYR A 220 4.43 -14.46 7.02
N GLN A 221 4.67 -14.46 8.32
CA GLN A 221 4.49 -15.59 9.21
C GLN A 221 3.27 -15.38 10.09
N VAL A 222 2.46 -16.42 10.23
CA VAL A 222 1.38 -16.49 11.21
C VAL A 222 1.81 -17.40 12.36
N TYR A 223 1.69 -16.92 13.59
CA TYR A 223 2.03 -17.69 14.80
C TYR A 223 0.85 -17.78 15.77
N ALA A 224 0.87 -18.76 16.69
CA ALA A 224 -0.17 -18.96 17.70
C ALA A 224 0.11 -18.19 19.00
#